data_AF-R0BP48-F1
#
_entry.id   AF-R0BP48-F1
#
_cell.length_a   1.000
_cell.length_b   1.000
_cell.length_c   1.000
_cell.angle_alpha   90.00
_cell.angle_beta   90.00
_cell.angle_gamma   90.00
#
_symmetry.space_group_name_H-M   'P 1'
#
loop_
_entity.id
_entity.type
_entity.pdbx_description
1 polymer ?
#
loop_
_entity_poly.entity_id
_entity_poly.type
_entity_poly.pdbx_seq_one_letter_code
_entity_poly.pdbx_strand_id
1 'polypeptide(L)'
;MRIALINENSQGAKNGMIYNSLKKVADQYGFEVDNYGMYTAEDEAQITYVQAGILAAAILNGKAADYVITGCGTGEGAMLACNSFPGVICGHVEDALDAYTFAQINDGNAIAIPFAKGFGWGGDLNLEYIFEKLFCEPSGQGYPRERAVPEQRNKRILDDVRKAAFREDLVEIFKGLDQELVRGAFAGEKFGELFFGKCKDERLAAYIRELIG
;
A
#
# COMPACT_ATOMS: atom_id res chain seq x y z
N MET A 1 -11.63 -0.86 -9.11
CA MET A 1 -10.52 -1.17 -8.20
C MET A 1 -10.85 -0.60 -6.84
N ARG A 2 -10.43 -1.28 -5.77
CA ARG A 2 -10.49 -0.81 -4.38
C ARG A 2 -9.08 -0.50 -3.89
N ILE A 3 -8.90 0.69 -3.34
CA ILE A 3 -7.60 1.23 -2.93
C ILE A 3 -7.62 1.41 -1.41
N ALA A 4 -6.61 0.90 -0.72
CA ALA A 4 -6.41 1.15 0.70
C ALA A 4 -5.39 2.29 0.91
N LEU A 5 -5.71 3.25 1.78
CA LEU A 5 -4.76 4.28 2.24
C LEU A 5 -4.28 3.94 3.65
N ILE A 6 -2.96 3.98 3.86
CA ILE A 6 -2.31 3.73 5.15
C ILE A 6 -1.28 4.82 5.46
N ASN A 7 -1.46 5.53 6.58
CA ASN A 7 -0.48 6.46 7.14
C ASN A 7 0.06 5.95 8.48
N GLU A 8 1.36 6.14 8.69
CA GLU A 8 2.02 5.89 9.98
C GLU A 8 2.18 7.17 10.80
N ASN A 9 2.52 7.01 12.08
CA ASN A 9 2.46 8.05 13.10
C ASN A 9 3.10 9.39 12.72
N SER A 10 4.25 9.37 12.05
CA SER A 10 4.96 10.62 11.76
C SER A 10 4.21 11.49 10.75
N GLN A 11 3.29 10.91 9.97
CA GLN A 11 2.53 11.57 8.91
C GLN A 11 1.00 11.48 9.10
N GLY A 12 0.51 10.98 10.24
CA GLY A 12 -0.93 10.84 10.54
C GLY A 12 -1.71 12.16 10.40
N ALA A 13 -1.11 13.29 10.81
CA ALA A 13 -1.72 14.61 10.67
C ALA A 13 -2.01 15.03 9.20
N LYS A 14 -1.36 14.40 8.21
CA LYS A 14 -1.60 14.69 6.78
C LYS A 14 -2.62 13.75 6.13
N ASN A 15 -3.10 12.71 6.84
CA ASN A 15 -3.96 11.68 6.27
C ASN A 15 -5.21 12.24 5.60
N GLY A 16 -5.91 13.20 6.24
CA GLY A 16 -7.10 13.81 5.65
C GLY A 16 -6.84 14.49 4.29
N MET A 17 -5.71 15.19 4.15
CA MET A 17 -5.30 15.80 2.88
C MET A 17 -5.01 14.71 1.82
N ILE A 18 -4.21 13.70 2.18
CA ILE A 18 -3.83 12.62 1.27
C ILE A 18 -5.06 11.85 0.80
N TYR A 19 -5.97 11.53 1.72
CA TYR A 19 -7.25 10.89 1.43
C TYR A 19 -8.08 11.70 0.45
N ASN A 20 -8.20 13.02 0.67
CA ASN A 20 -9.00 13.88 -0.21
C ASN A 20 -8.39 13.96 -1.63
N SER A 21 -7.07 14.12 -1.76
CA SER A 21 -6.39 14.10 -3.06
C SER A 21 -6.58 12.76 -3.78
N LEU A 22 -6.42 11.64 -3.06
CA LEU A 22 -6.61 10.29 -3.61
C LEU A 22 -8.07 10.08 -4.04
N LYS A 23 -9.02 10.43 -3.18
CA LYS A 23 -10.46 10.25 -3.41
C LYS A 23 -10.94 11.05 -4.62
N LYS A 24 -10.49 12.29 -4.76
CA LYS A 24 -10.81 13.16 -5.90
C LYS A 24 -10.45 12.52 -7.25
N VAL A 25 -9.29 11.88 -7.34
CA VAL A 25 -8.87 11.18 -8.57
C VAL A 25 -9.58 9.84 -8.71
N ALA A 26 -9.64 9.04 -7.64
CA ALA A 26 -10.28 7.73 -7.63
C ALA A 26 -11.75 7.79 -8.11
N ASP A 27 -12.48 8.85 -7.72
CA ASP A 27 -13.88 9.04 -8.12
C ASP A 27 -14.07 9.23 -9.63
N GLN A 28 -13.08 9.78 -10.34
CA GLN A 28 -13.14 9.94 -11.80
C GLN A 28 -13.12 8.59 -12.53
N TYR A 29 -12.54 7.57 -11.90
CA TYR A 29 -12.44 6.21 -12.44
C TYR A 29 -13.45 5.24 -11.81
N GLY A 30 -14.31 5.71 -10.90
CA GLY A 30 -15.25 4.86 -10.16
C GLY A 30 -14.54 3.88 -9.22
N PHE A 31 -13.37 4.24 -8.71
CA PHE A 31 -12.64 3.43 -7.73
C PHE A 31 -13.12 3.71 -6.31
N GLU A 32 -13.03 2.70 -5.45
CA GLU A 32 -13.34 2.85 -4.03
C GLU A 32 -12.05 3.10 -3.23
N VAL A 33 -12.12 3.97 -2.23
CA VAL A 33 -10.98 4.29 -1.35
C VAL A 33 -11.36 4.00 0.10
N ASP A 34 -10.70 3.01 0.68
CA ASP A 34 -10.80 2.64 2.10
C ASP A 34 -9.61 3.25 2.86
N ASN A 35 -9.88 4.19 3.76
CA ASN A 35 -8.85 4.81 4.59
C ASN A 35 -8.67 4.02 5.87
N TYR A 36 -7.55 3.32 6.01
CA TYR A 36 -7.21 2.52 7.20
C TYR A 36 -6.51 3.36 8.29
N GLY A 37 -6.34 4.66 8.06
CA GLY A 37 -5.65 5.55 8.97
C GLY A 37 -4.13 5.31 8.99
N MET A 38 -3.40 5.87 9.95
CA MET A 38 -3.90 6.75 11.01
C MET A 38 -4.59 8.01 10.47
N TYR A 39 -5.63 8.47 11.15
CA TYR A 39 -6.48 9.59 10.73
C TYR A 39 -5.96 10.93 11.23
N THR A 40 -5.36 10.93 12.43
CA THR A 40 -4.76 12.10 13.07
C THR A 40 -3.40 11.73 13.68
N ALA A 41 -2.67 12.71 14.22
CA ALA A 41 -1.44 12.41 14.97
C ALA A 41 -1.75 11.88 16.38
N GLU A 42 -2.98 12.09 16.86
CA GLU A 42 -3.44 11.83 18.21
C GLU A 42 -4.22 10.51 18.35
N ASP A 43 -4.39 9.75 17.27
CA ASP A 43 -5.07 8.45 17.29
C ASP A 43 -4.48 7.55 18.38
N GLU A 44 -5.31 6.88 19.17
CA GLU A 44 -4.82 5.96 20.21
C GLU A 44 -4.01 4.80 19.61
N ALA A 45 -4.47 4.29 18.45
CA ALA A 45 -3.81 3.26 17.69
C ALA A 45 -2.69 3.83 16.82
N GLN A 46 -1.53 4.06 17.44
CA GLN A 46 -0.32 4.50 16.75
C GLN A 46 0.33 3.34 16.00
N ILE A 47 0.53 3.48 14.69
CA ILE A 47 1.30 2.51 13.89
C ILE A 47 2.58 3.14 13.34
N THR A 48 3.63 2.33 13.24
CA THR A 48 4.90 2.70 12.58
C THR A 48 4.89 2.31 11.10
N TYR A 49 5.86 2.80 10.31
CA TYR A 49 6.02 2.36 8.92
C TYR A 49 6.22 0.84 8.77
N VAL A 50 6.75 0.14 9.80
CA VAL A 50 6.90 -1.33 9.79
C VAL A 50 5.53 -1.99 9.85
N GLN A 51 4.65 -1.48 10.72
CA GLN A 51 3.27 -1.95 10.84
C GLN A 51 2.42 -1.60 9.63
N ALA A 52 2.68 -0.46 8.98
CA ALA A 52 2.07 -0.16 7.69
C ALA A 52 2.39 -1.24 6.63
N GLY A 53 3.61 -1.79 6.64
CA GLY A 53 3.98 -2.94 5.80
C GLY A 53 3.21 -4.21 6.11
N ILE A 54 3.06 -4.56 7.41
CA ILE A 54 2.25 -5.71 7.86
C ILE A 54 0.79 -5.55 7.42
N LEU A 55 0.21 -4.37 7.65
CA LEU A 55 -1.16 -4.05 7.28
C LEU A 55 -1.37 -4.14 5.75
N ALA A 56 -0.48 -3.55 4.96
CA ALA A 56 -0.51 -3.66 3.50
C ALA A 56 -0.46 -5.11 3.03
N ALA A 57 0.42 -5.93 3.62
CA ALA A 57 0.52 -7.34 3.31
C ALA A 57 -0.77 -8.11 3.60
N ALA A 58 -1.39 -7.87 4.75
CA ALA A 58 -2.67 -8.50 5.09
C ALA A 58 -3.79 -8.08 4.11
N ILE A 59 -3.88 -6.79 3.78
CA ILE A 59 -4.89 -6.25 2.86
C ILE A 59 -4.75 -6.86 1.45
N LEU A 60 -3.54 -6.88 0.89
CA LEU A 60 -3.30 -7.33 -0.48
C LEU A 60 -3.34 -8.85 -0.65
N ASN A 61 -2.83 -9.62 0.32
CA ASN A 61 -2.92 -11.07 0.29
C ASN A 61 -4.34 -11.55 0.60
N GLY A 62 -5.01 -10.89 1.54
CA GLY A 62 -6.42 -11.13 1.87
C GLY A 62 -7.40 -10.67 0.78
N LYS A 63 -6.94 -10.00 -0.29
CA LYS A 63 -7.80 -9.44 -1.35
C LYS A 63 -8.89 -8.49 -0.82
N ALA A 64 -8.60 -7.81 0.30
CA ALA A 64 -9.48 -6.79 0.86
C ALA A 64 -9.38 -5.47 0.09
N ALA A 65 -8.28 -5.24 -0.64
CA ALA A 65 -8.10 -4.18 -1.64
C ALA A 65 -7.23 -4.71 -2.79
N ASP A 66 -7.27 -4.03 -3.93
CA ASP A 66 -6.43 -4.36 -5.10
C ASP A 66 -5.11 -3.57 -5.08
N TYR A 67 -5.10 -2.41 -4.42
CA TYR A 67 -3.95 -1.50 -4.38
C TYR A 67 -3.79 -0.85 -3.00
N VAL A 68 -2.55 -0.55 -2.60
CA VAL A 68 -2.24 0.19 -1.37
C VAL A 68 -1.48 1.48 -1.68
N ILE A 69 -1.96 2.60 -1.14
CA ILE A 69 -1.22 3.86 -1.05
C ILE A 69 -0.73 3.99 0.39
N THR A 70 0.58 4.14 0.55
CA THR A 70 1.21 4.35 1.85
C THR A 70 2.35 5.36 1.74
N GLY A 71 3.12 5.52 2.80
CA GLY A 71 4.27 6.42 2.84
C GLY A 71 4.68 6.75 4.26
N CYS A 72 5.75 7.52 4.38
CA CYS A 72 6.24 8.07 5.63
C CYS A 72 6.97 9.40 5.32
N GLY A 73 7.78 9.92 6.23
CA GLY A 73 8.49 11.18 5.99
C GLY A 73 9.26 11.22 4.66
N THR A 74 9.95 10.14 4.30
CA THR A 74 10.66 10.00 3.01
C THR A 74 10.04 8.96 2.09
N GLY A 75 9.03 8.20 2.53
CA GLY A 75 8.48 7.04 1.81
C GLY A 75 9.33 5.76 1.93
N GLU A 76 10.64 5.87 2.15
CA GLU A 76 11.59 4.76 2.15
C GLU A 76 11.27 3.67 3.17
N GLY A 77 10.99 4.05 4.42
CA GLY A 77 10.68 3.08 5.48
C GLY A 77 9.45 2.23 5.15
N ALA A 78 8.40 2.88 4.65
CA ALA A 78 7.17 2.20 4.24
C ALA A 78 7.41 1.31 3.02
N MET A 79 8.19 1.77 2.02
CA MET A 79 8.57 0.98 0.85
C MET A 79 9.32 -0.30 1.26
N LEU A 80 10.33 -0.19 2.13
CA LEU A 80 11.11 -1.32 2.60
C LEU A 80 10.25 -2.31 3.40
N ALA A 81 9.38 -1.81 4.27
CA ALA A 81 8.47 -2.64 5.04
C ALA A 81 7.50 -3.40 4.13
N CYS A 82 6.85 -2.72 3.18
CA CYS A 82 5.94 -3.36 2.23
C CYS A 82 6.62 -4.45 1.40
N ASN A 83 7.82 -4.17 0.85
CA ASN A 83 8.53 -5.13 0.00
C ASN A 83 9.11 -6.33 0.78
N SER A 84 9.06 -6.32 2.11
CA SER A 84 9.49 -7.42 2.99
C SER A 84 8.46 -8.54 3.14
N PHE A 85 7.28 -8.42 2.53
CA PHE A 85 6.21 -9.42 2.59
C PHE A 85 5.88 -10.01 1.21
N PRO A 86 5.47 -11.29 1.14
CA PRO A 86 4.97 -11.89 -0.09
C PRO A 86 3.70 -11.17 -0.58
N GLY A 87 3.47 -11.19 -1.89
CA GLY A 87 2.25 -10.62 -2.49
C GLY A 87 2.19 -9.09 -2.53
N VAL A 88 3.24 -8.39 -2.07
CA VAL A 88 3.34 -6.92 -2.11
C VAL A 88 4.51 -6.52 -3.01
N ILE A 89 4.27 -5.63 -3.96
CA ILE A 89 5.28 -4.99 -4.81
C ILE A 89 5.05 -3.49 -4.69
N CYS A 90 5.90 -2.83 -3.90
CA CYS A 90 5.72 -1.43 -3.53
C CYS A 90 6.76 -0.54 -4.21
N GLY A 91 6.32 0.40 -5.04
CA GLY A 91 7.17 1.42 -5.65
C GLY A 91 7.39 2.60 -4.73
N HIS A 92 8.55 3.23 -4.79
CA HIS A 92 8.76 4.57 -4.23
C HIS A 92 8.46 5.61 -5.31
N VAL A 93 7.58 6.55 -5.01
CA VAL A 93 7.04 7.50 -6.01
C VAL A 93 7.13 8.91 -5.46
N GLU A 94 7.98 9.75 -6.07
CA GLU A 94 8.13 11.16 -5.68
C GLU A 94 7.32 12.11 -6.58
N ASP A 95 7.08 11.72 -7.84
CA ASP A 95 6.35 12.53 -8.82
C ASP A 95 5.46 11.73 -9.79
N ALA A 96 4.81 12.45 -10.70
CA ALA A 96 3.87 11.90 -11.66
C ALA A 96 4.53 10.99 -12.73
N LEU A 97 5.81 11.21 -13.06
CA LEU A 97 6.55 10.37 -14.00
C LEU A 97 6.94 9.05 -13.34
N ASP A 98 7.38 9.08 -12.08
CA ASP A 98 7.59 7.87 -11.28
C ASP A 98 6.31 7.04 -11.22
N ALA A 99 5.17 7.68 -10.92
CA ALA A 99 3.87 7.02 -10.83
C ALA A 99 3.49 6.30 -12.14
N TYR A 100 3.60 7.01 -13.26
CA TYR A 100 3.32 6.45 -14.58
C TYR A 100 4.26 5.30 -14.92
N THR A 101 5.57 5.51 -14.79
CA THR A 101 6.55 4.49 -15.16
C THR A 101 6.49 3.27 -14.26
N PHE A 102 6.21 3.43 -12.96
CA PHE A 102 5.95 2.30 -12.05
C PHE A 102 4.74 1.48 -12.49
N ALA A 103 3.61 2.14 -12.79
CA ALA A 103 2.41 1.45 -13.27
C ALA A 103 2.68 0.69 -14.59
N GLN A 104 3.40 1.31 -15.53
CA GLN A 104 3.60 0.75 -16.86
C GLN A 104 4.70 -0.33 -16.91
N ILE A 105 5.80 -0.17 -16.17
CA ILE A 105 6.97 -1.04 -16.23
C ILE A 105 6.92 -2.13 -15.16
N ASN A 106 6.56 -1.78 -13.93
CA ASN A 106 6.66 -2.68 -12.77
C ASN A 106 5.35 -3.40 -12.46
N ASP A 107 4.21 -2.81 -12.82
CA ASP A 107 2.88 -3.40 -12.61
C ASP A 107 2.70 -3.90 -11.15
N GLY A 108 3.13 -3.07 -10.21
CA GLY A 108 3.03 -3.33 -8.77
C GLY A 108 1.65 -3.02 -8.21
N ASN A 109 1.45 -3.34 -6.93
CA ASN A 109 0.15 -3.20 -6.25
C ASN A 109 0.22 -2.32 -4.99
N ALA A 110 1.32 -1.61 -4.79
CA ALA A 110 1.44 -0.60 -3.76
C ALA A 110 2.40 0.52 -4.18
N ILE A 111 2.21 1.72 -3.64
CA ILE A 111 3.23 2.78 -3.68
C ILE A 111 3.43 3.42 -2.31
N ALA A 112 4.66 3.86 -2.06
CA ALA A 112 5.08 4.62 -0.89
C ALA A 112 5.54 6.02 -1.31
N ILE A 113 4.94 7.05 -0.73
CA ILE A 113 5.17 8.46 -1.09
C ILE A 113 5.89 9.20 0.06
N PRO A 114 6.83 10.14 -0.21
CA PRO A 114 7.38 11.02 0.79
C PRO A 114 6.38 12.11 1.22
N PHE A 115 5.79 11.99 2.41
CA PHE A 115 4.85 12.99 2.94
C PHE A 115 5.52 14.10 3.77
N ALA A 116 6.85 14.13 3.87
CA ALA A 116 7.60 15.23 4.51
C ALA A 116 8.76 15.76 3.66
N LYS A 117 9.70 14.90 3.22
CA LYS A 117 10.81 15.30 2.35
C LYS A 117 10.24 15.81 1.01
N GLY A 118 10.49 17.08 0.68
CA GLY A 118 9.97 17.69 -0.54
C GLY A 118 8.48 18.04 -0.48
N PHE A 119 7.80 17.80 0.64
CA PHE A 119 6.38 18.07 0.80
C PHE A 119 6.15 19.49 1.34
N GLY A 120 6.11 20.46 0.42
CA GLY A 120 5.93 21.89 0.70
C GLY A 120 4.67 22.46 0.07
N TRP A 121 4.74 23.72 -0.38
CA TRP A 121 3.66 24.34 -1.12
C TRP A 121 3.41 23.58 -2.43
N GLY A 122 2.15 23.17 -2.66
CA GLY A 122 1.77 22.33 -3.79
C GLY A 122 1.99 20.82 -3.57
N GLY A 123 2.30 20.38 -2.35
CA GLY A 123 2.40 18.94 -2.04
C GLY A 123 1.09 18.19 -2.29
N ASP A 124 -0.05 18.81 -1.97
CA ASP A 124 -1.40 18.33 -2.28
C ASP A 124 -1.67 18.23 -3.79
N LEU A 125 -1.20 19.21 -4.58
CA LEU A 125 -1.28 19.15 -6.04
C LEU A 125 -0.41 18.03 -6.60
N ASN A 126 0.81 17.85 -6.07
CA ASN A 126 1.69 16.75 -6.49
C ASN A 126 1.06 15.38 -6.22
N LEU A 127 0.36 15.21 -5.09
CA LEU A 127 -0.40 13.98 -4.82
C LEU A 127 -1.47 13.73 -5.89
N GLU A 128 -2.25 14.75 -6.27
CA GLU A 128 -3.23 14.61 -7.34
C GLU A 128 -2.56 14.20 -8.67
N TYR A 129 -1.44 14.82 -9.04
CA TYR A 129 -0.71 14.47 -10.28
C TYR A 129 -0.16 13.04 -10.24
N ILE A 130 0.37 12.61 -9.09
CA ILE A 130 0.80 11.22 -8.87
C ILE A 130 -0.37 10.28 -9.11
N PHE A 131 -1.51 10.49 -8.44
CA PHE A 131 -2.65 9.59 -8.56
C PHE A 131 -3.26 9.61 -9.96
N GLU A 132 -3.34 10.77 -10.61
CA GLU A 132 -3.82 10.91 -11.98
C GLU A 132 -2.98 10.06 -12.93
N LYS A 133 -1.65 10.12 -12.81
CA LYS A 133 -0.73 9.36 -13.67
C LYS A 133 -0.59 7.89 -13.29
N LEU A 134 -0.79 7.54 -12.03
CA LEU A 134 -0.81 6.16 -11.57
C LEU A 134 -1.98 5.38 -12.19
N PHE A 135 -3.12 6.05 -12.41
CA PHE A 135 -4.37 5.40 -12.81
C PHE A 135 -4.86 5.77 -14.22
N CYS A 136 -4.13 6.57 -15.00
CA CYS A 136 -4.63 7.13 -16.26
C CYS A 136 -4.91 6.11 -17.37
N GLU A 137 -4.36 4.89 -17.27
CA GLU A 137 -4.57 3.82 -18.24
C GLU A 137 -4.26 2.45 -17.59
N PRO A 138 -4.58 1.31 -18.24
CA PRO A 138 -4.21 0.00 -17.70
C PRO A 138 -2.70 -0.11 -17.39
N SER A 139 -2.36 -0.73 -16.26
CA SER A 139 -0.97 -1.00 -15.88
C SER A 139 -0.31 -2.08 -16.74
N GLY A 140 1.02 -2.19 -16.65
CA GLY A 140 1.80 -3.27 -17.27
C GLY A 140 1.88 -3.22 -18.80
N GLN A 141 1.57 -2.08 -19.43
CA GLN A 141 1.65 -1.93 -20.89
C GLN A 141 3.07 -1.56 -21.38
N GLY A 142 4.02 -1.39 -20.45
CA GLY A 142 5.42 -1.09 -20.70
C GLY A 142 5.72 0.35 -21.12
N TYR A 143 6.93 0.80 -20.85
CA TYR A 143 7.43 2.10 -21.30
C TYR A 143 8.96 2.15 -21.46
N PRO A 144 9.49 2.56 -22.63
CA PRO A 144 8.78 2.88 -23.87
C PRO A 144 7.94 1.72 -24.40
N ARG A 145 6.89 2.00 -25.20
CA ARG A 145 5.91 0.97 -25.61
C ARG A 145 6.55 -0.19 -26.38
N GLU A 146 7.60 0.08 -27.14
CA GLU A 146 8.41 -0.93 -27.83
C GLU A 146 9.16 -1.89 -26.89
N ARG A 147 9.23 -1.58 -25.59
CA ARG A 147 9.88 -2.36 -24.54
C ARG A 147 8.90 -3.16 -23.67
N ALA A 148 7.62 -3.15 -23.98
CA ALA A 148 6.58 -3.85 -23.22
C ALA A 148 6.82 -5.35 -23.04
N VAL A 149 7.13 -6.07 -24.13
CA VAL A 149 7.37 -7.53 -24.09
C VAL A 149 8.51 -7.90 -23.12
N PRO A 150 9.70 -7.30 -23.20
CA PRO A 150 10.78 -7.58 -22.26
C PRO A 150 10.50 -7.11 -20.83
N GLU A 151 9.78 -6.00 -20.63
CA GLU A 151 9.40 -5.53 -19.28
C GLU A 151 8.42 -6.48 -18.59
N GLN A 152 7.36 -6.89 -19.28
CA GLN A 152 6.42 -7.90 -18.79
C GLN A 152 7.13 -9.24 -18.52
N ARG A 153 8.14 -9.61 -19.33
CA ARG A 153 8.97 -10.79 -19.06
C ARG A 153 9.78 -10.63 -17.77
N ASN A 154 10.41 -9.48 -17.56
CA ASN A 154 11.20 -9.21 -16.36
C ASN A 154 10.34 -9.13 -15.10
N LYS A 155 9.12 -8.59 -15.21
CA LYS A 155 8.13 -8.66 -14.12
C LYS A 155 7.90 -10.13 -13.73
N ARG A 156 7.55 -11.00 -14.68
CA ARG A 156 7.33 -12.43 -14.38
C ARG A 156 8.55 -13.09 -13.72
N ILE A 157 9.76 -12.76 -14.17
CA ILE A 157 10.99 -13.23 -13.54
C ILE A 157 11.12 -12.72 -12.09
N LEU A 158 10.79 -11.45 -11.84
CA LEU A 158 10.76 -10.89 -10.48
C LEU A 158 9.73 -11.61 -9.59
N ASP A 159 8.55 -11.93 -10.12
CA ASP A 159 7.54 -12.71 -9.40
C ASP A 159 8.10 -14.08 -8.98
N ASP A 160 8.81 -14.78 -9.89
CA ASP A 160 9.44 -16.06 -9.60
C ASP A 160 10.57 -15.94 -8.55
N VAL A 161 11.40 -14.89 -8.64
CA VAL A 161 12.43 -14.61 -7.63
C VAL A 161 11.82 -14.36 -6.26
N ARG A 162 10.76 -13.54 -6.19
CA ARG A 162 10.07 -13.24 -4.93
C ARG A 162 9.40 -14.50 -4.37
N LYS A 163 8.77 -15.31 -5.22
CA LYS A 163 8.18 -16.59 -4.81
C LYS A 163 9.21 -17.53 -4.18
N ALA A 164 10.43 -17.58 -4.72
CA ALA A 164 11.51 -18.39 -4.16
C ALA A 164 12.11 -17.80 -2.86
N ALA A 165 12.11 -16.47 -2.72
CA ALA A 165 12.72 -15.78 -1.58
C ALA A 165 11.80 -15.69 -0.34
N PHE A 166 10.48 -15.62 -0.53
CA PHE A 166 9.52 -15.50 0.57
C PHE A 166 8.88 -16.84 0.95
N ARG A 167 8.48 -16.95 2.22
CA ARG A 167 7.51 -17.98 2.62
C ARG A 167 6.17 -17.62 1.98
N GLU A 168 5.47 -18.61 1.43
CA GLU A 168 4.15 -18.37 0.79
C GLU A 168 3.04 -18.12 1.82
N ASP A 169 3.18 -18.65 3.03
CA ASP A 169 2.16 -18.59 4.07
C ASP A 169 2.31 -17.34 4.95
N LEU A 170 1.49 -16.32 4.68
CA LEU A 170 1.51 -15.06 5.40
C LEU A 170 1.18 -15.22 6.90
N VAL A 171 0.31 -16.17 7.27
CA VAL A 171 -0.06 -16.41 8.66
C VAL A 171 1.14 -16.97 9.44
N GLU A 172 1.91 -17.87 8.84
CA GLU A 172 3.12 -18.40 9.48
C GLU A 172 4.25 -17.36 9.53
N ILE A 173 4.30 -16.42 8.59
CA ILE A 173 5.18 -15.25 8.71
C ILE A 173 4.77 -14.42 9.92
N PHE A 174 3.49 -14.06 10.04
CA PHE A 174 2.99 -13.24 11.14
C PHE A 174 3.19 -13.89 12.51
N LYS A 175 2.95 -15.20 12.65
CA LYS A 175 3.26 -15.95 13.88
C LYS A 175 4.75 -15.98 14.23
N GLY A 176 5.64 -15.82 13.25
CA GLY A 176 7.08 -15.77 13.45
C GLY A 176 7.63 -14.40 13.84
N LEU A 177 6.80 -13.36 13.83
CA LEU A 177 7.17 -12.00 14.24
C LEU A 177 6.85 -11.76 15.72
N ASP A 178 7.30 -10.62 16.24
CA ASP A 178 6.82 -10.08 17.52
C ASP A 178 5.29 -9.90 17.45
N GLN A 179 4.55 -10.58 18.32
CA GLN A 179 3.09 -10.58 18.26
C GLN A 179 2.45 -9.25 18.68
N GLU A 180 3.12 -8.44 19.50
CA GLU A 180 2.63 -7.09 19.83
C GLU A 180 2.80 -6.15 18.65
N LEU A 181 3.90 -6.29 17.90
CA LEU A 181 4.08 -5.58 16.63
C LEU A 181 2.95 -5.90 15.65
N VAL A 182 2.66 -7.18 15.43
CA VAL A 182 1.61 -7.64 14.51
C VAL A 182 0.22 -7.21 15.00
N ARG A 183 -0.09 -7.39 16.28
CA ARG A 183 -1.35 -6.95 16.90
C ARG A 183 -1.55 -5.45 16.68
N GLY A 184 -0.52 -4.64 16.92
CA GLY A 184 -0.60 -3.19 16.76
C GLY A 184 -0.86 -2.75 15.30
N ALA A 185 -0.46 -3.53 14.30
CA ALA A 185 -0.76 -3.23 12.89
C ALA A 185 -2.27 -3.28 12.56
N PHE A 186 -3.06 -3.95 13.40
CA PHE A 186 -4.51 -4.14 13.22
C PHE A 186 -5.35 -3.41 14.27
N ALA A 187 -4.73 -2.53 15.06
CA ALA A 187 -5.39 -1.84 16.17
C ALA A 187 -6.24 -0.62 15.77
N GLY A 188 -6.21 -0.21 14.49
CA GLY A 188 -6.96 0.95 14.01
C GLY A 188 -8.47 0.81 14.20
N GLU A 189 -9.14 1.87 14.65
CA GLU A 189 -10.57 1.84 15.03
C GLU A 189 -11.52 1.32 13.94
N LYS A 190 -11.22 1.55 12.66
CA LYS A 190 -12.05 1.08 11.52
C LYS A 190 -11.53 -0.19 10.85
N PHE A 191 -10.45 -0.79 11.36
CA PHE A 191 -9.83 -1.95 10.72
C PHE A 191 -10.83 -3.10 10.54
N GLY A 192 -11.57 -3.45 11.59
CA GLY A 192 -12.52 -4.56 11.56
C GLY A 192 -13.64 -4.37 10.52
N GLU A 193 -14.20 -3.15 10.45
CA GLU A 193 -15.23 -2.77 9.46
C GLU A 193 -14.69 -2.86 8.03
N LEU A 194 -13.50 -2.31 7.80
CA LEU A 194 -12.94 -2.20 6.45
C LEU A 194 -12.40 -3.53 5.93
N PHE A 195 -11.84 -4.37 6.80
CA PHE A 195 -11.13 -5.60 6.41
C PHE A 195 -12.02 -6.83 6.39
N PHE A 196 -12.73 -7.16 7.47
CA PHE A 196 -13.32 -8.50 7.63
C PHE A 196 -14.48 -8.78 6.66
N GLY A 197 -15.21 -7.76 6.22
CA GLY A 197 -16.25 -7.92 5.19
C GLY A 197 -15.70 -8.11 3.77
N LYS A 198 -14.42 -7.79 3.55
CA LYS A 198 -13.79 -7.74 2.23
C LYS A 198 -12.74 -8.82 2.03
N CYS A 199 -12.07 -9.24 3.10
CA CYS A 199 -11.08 -10.31 3.09
C CYS A 199 -11.67 -11.61 2.51
N LYS A 200 -10.95 -12.21 1.58
CA LYS A 200 -11.27 -13.48 0.90
C LYS A 200 -10.44 -14.65 1.42
N ASP A 201 -9.42 -14.39 2.22
CA ASP A 201 -8.62 -15.42 2.90
C ASP A 201 -9.18 -15.68 4.30
N GLU A 202 -9.98 -16.74 4.43
CA GLU A 202 -10.63 -17.12 5.70
C GLU A 202 -9.62 -17.47 6.79
N ARG A 203 -8.47 -18.06 6.45
CA ARG A 203 -7.44 -18.45 7.41
C ARG A 203 -6.74 -17.21 7.96
N LEU A 204 -6.38 -16.27 7.10
CA LEU A 204 -5.83 -14.98 7.50
C LEU A 204 -6.82 -14.20 8.36
N ALA A 205 -8.09 -14.12 7.94
CA ALA A 205 -9.13 -13.44 8.71
C ALA A 205 -9.34 -14.08 10.09
N ALA A 206 -9.35 -15.41 10.19
CA ALA A 206 -9.47 -16.12 11.46
C ALA A 206 -8.28 -15.85 12.39
N TYR A 207 -7.05 -15.91 11.86
CA TYR A 207 -5.84 -15.59 12.64
C TYR A 207 -5.88 -14.16 13.18
N ILE A 208 -6.24 -13.18 12.34
CA ILE A 208 -6.28 -11.78 12.78
C ILE A 208 -7.38 -11.56 13.83
N ARG A 209 -8.56 -12.19 13.69
CA ARG A 209 -9.61 -12.14 14.74
C ARG A 209 -9.10 -12.68 16.07
N GLU A 210 -8.53 -13.89 16.06
CA GLU A 210 -7.94 -14.48 17.27
C GLU A 210 -6.86 -13.59 17.87
N LEU A 211 -6.05 -12.96 17.02
CA LEU A 211 -5.00 -12.07 17.46
C LEU A 211 -5.58 -10.84 18.17
N ILE A 212 -6.54 -10.12 17.59
CA ILE A 212 -7.03 -8.84 18.14
C ILE A 212 -8.08 -8.98 19.25
N GLY A 213 -8.71 -10.15 19.41
CA GLY A 213 -9.75 -10.43 20.41
C GLY A 213 -11.15 -10.19 19.88
#